data_AF-A0A349CJN5-F1
#
_entry.id   AF-A0A349CJN5-F1
#
_cell.length_a   1.000
_cell.length_b   1.000
_cell.length_c   1.000
_cell.angle_alpha   90.00
_cell.angle_beta   90.00
_cell.angle_gamma   90.00
#
_symmetry.space_group_name_H-M   'P 1'
#
loop_
_entity.id
_entity.type
_entity.pdbx_description
1 polymer ?
#
loop_
_entity_poly.entity_id
_entity_poly.type
_entity_poly.pdbx_seq_one_letter_code
_entity_poly.pdbx_strand_id
1 'polypeptide(L)'
;EGPFLSQCSNDDGYSLTVVEAPRGQNLHWVYVKNGVIDRYKVRTASFCNWFAIEHAVIGNIVPDFPVINKSMNLSYAGNDL
;
A
#
# COMPACT_ATOMS: atom_id res chain seq x y z
N GLU A 1 -16.59 -9.81 -4.39
CA GLU A 1 -16.21 -8.62 -5.17
C GLU A 1 -15.25 -9.10 -6.26
N GLY A 2 -15.58 -8.81 -7.53
CA GLY A 2 -14.82 -9.33 -8.68
C GLY A 2 -13.47 -8.63 -8.86
N PRO A 3 -12.66 -9.05 -9.84
CA PRO A 3 -11.37 -8.40 -10.11
C PRO A 3 -11.60 -6.92 -10.46
N PHE A 4 -10.97 -6.02 -9.72
CA PHE A 4 -10.95 -4.60 -10.06
C PHE A 4 -10.05 -4.41 -11.27
N LEU A 5 -10.63 -4.02 -12.40
CA LEU A 5 -9.90 -3.79 -13.65
C LEU A 5 -9.80 -2.28 -13.88
N SER A 6 -8.57 -1.80 -14.03
CA SER A 6 -8.32 -0.44 -14.52
C SER A 6 -7.89 -0.50 -15.97
N GLN A 7 -8.58 0.25 -16.83
CA GLN A 7 -8.22 0.32 -18.23
C GLN A 7 -6.90 1.07 -18.38
N CYS A 8 -5.92 0.46 -19.04
CA CYS A 8 -4.70 1.11 -19.49
C CYS A 8 -4.57 0.89 -21.00
N SER A 9 -4.17 1.92 -21.74
CA SER A 9 -3.77 1.78 -23.13
C SER A 9 -2.44 1.02 -23.18
N ASN A 10 -2.24 0.21 -24.22
CA ASN A 10 -0.93 -0.40 -24.51
C ASN A 10 0.05 0.61 -25.12
N ASP A 11 -0.38 1.86 -25.32
CA ASP A 11 0.45 2.96 -25.75
C ASP A 11 1.43 3.38 -24.63
N ASP A 12 2.52 4.03 -25.02
CA ASP A 12 3.50 4.58 -24.09
C ASP A 12 2.85 5.57 -23.13
N GLY A 13 2.99 5.35 -21.83
CA GLY A 13 2.30 6.14 -20.83
C GLY A 13 2.32 5.50 -19.44
N TYR A 14 1.59 6.11 -18.51
CA TYR A 14 1.40 5.56 -17.17
C TYR A 14 -0.07 5.46 -16.80
N SER A 15 -0.40 4.51 -15.93
CA SER A 15 -1.70 4.37 -15.29
C SER A 15 -1.54 4.33 -13.78
N LEU A 16 -2.49 4.93 -13.08
CA LEU A 16 -2.57 4.98 -11.64
C LEU A 16 -3.94 4.49 -11.19
N THR A 17 -3.97 3.51 -10.30
CA THR A 17 -5.21 2.94 -9.79
C THR A 17 -5.14 2.80 -8.28
N VAL A 18 -6.26 3.09 -7.63
CA VAL A 18 -6.42 2.95 -6.19
C VAL A 18 -7.46 1.88 -5.92
N VAL A 19 -7.13 0.92 -5.06
CA VAL A 19 -8.03 -0.15 -4.66
C VAL A 19 -8.05 -0.27 -3.13
N GLU A 20 -9.19 -0.71 -2.61
CA GLU A 20 -9.32 -1.04 -1.20
C GLU A 20 -8.77 -2.45 -0.93
N ALA A 21 -7.97 -2.58 0.11
CA ALA A 21 -7.48 -3.85 0.63
C ALA A 21 -7.83 -3.97 2.12
N PRO A 22 -7.77 -5.18 2.72
CA PRO A 22 -8.11 -5.38 4.13
C PRO A 22 -7.30 -4.54 5.13
N ARG A 23 -6.15 -3.99 4.72
CA ARG A 23 -5.27 -3.13 5.53
C ARG A 23 -5.44 -1.63 5.22
N GLY A 24 -6.31 -1.29 4.27
CA GLY A 24 -6.52 0.06 3.78
C GLY A 24 -6.21 0.21 2.29
N GLN A 25 -5.89 1.43 1.88
CA GLN A 25 -5.66 1.80 0.48
C GLN A 25 -4.38 1.20 -0.10
N ASN A 26 -4.49 0.53 -1.25
CA ASN A 26 -3.37 0.20 -2.11
C ASN A 26 -3.40 1.06 -3.38
N LEU A 27 -2.25 1.59 -3.76
CA LEU A 27 -2.05 2.35 -5.00
C LEU A 27 -1.13 1.58 -5.92
N HIS A 28 -1.60 1.34 -7.13
CA HIS A 28 -0.90 0.63 -8.19
C HIS A 28 -0.53 1.64 -9.28
N TRP A 29 0.76 1.71 -9.61
CA TRP A 29 1.28 2.57 -10.66
C TRP A 29 2.06 1.74 -11.67
N VAL A 30 1.64 1.80 -12.93
CA VAL A 30 2.27 1.08 -14.04
C VAL A 30 2.75 2.10 -15.05
N TYR A 31 3.97 1.94 -15.55
CA TYR A 31 4.53 2.69 -16.67
C TYR A 31 4.85 1.72 -17.81
N VAL A 32 4.28 1.99 -18.98
CA VAL A 32 4.41 1.20 -20.20
C VAL A 32 5.23 2.00 -21.21
N LYS A 33 6.18 1.32 -21.85
CA LYS A 33 7.03 1.88 -22.91
C LYS A 33 7.30 0.81 -23.95
N ASN A 34 7.17 1.13 -25.24
CA ASN A 34 7.27 0.21 -26.36
C ASN A 34 6.41 -1.05 -26.19
N GLY A 35 5.20 -0.90 -25.63
CA GLY A 35 4.29 -2.01 -25.36
C GLY A 35 4.75 -2.99 -24.27
N VAL A 36 5.79 -2.67 -23.50
CA VAL A 36 6.24 -3.46 -22.33
C VAL A 36 6.13 -2.66 -21.03
N ILE A 37 5.93 -3.35 -19.91
CA ILE A 37 5.95 -2.72 -18.59
C ILE A 37 7.40 -2.37 -18.25
N ASP A 38 7.73 -1.09 -18.32
CA ASP A 38 9.05 -0.57 -17.94
C ASP A 38 9.18 -0.48 -16.42
N ARG A 39 8.10 -0.08 -15.74
CA ARG A 39 8.07 -0.02 -14.28
C ARG A 39 6.70 -0.31 -13.70
N TYR A 40 6.69 -1.03 -12.58
CA TYR A 40 5.51 -1.22 -11.76
C TYR A 40 5.86 -0.92 -10.30
N LYS A 41 5.06 -0.06 -9.66
CA LYS A 41 5.17 0.22 -8.23
C LYS A 41 3.83 0.03 -7.55
N VAL A 42 3.88 -0.63 -6.40
CA VAL A 42 2.73 -0.76 -5.50
C VAL A 42 3.05 -0.02 -4.21
N ARG A 43 2.22 0.94 -3.84
CA ARG A 43 2.26 1.55 -2.50
C ARG A 43 1.13 0.96 -1.69
N THR A 44 1.46 0.17 -0.68
CA THR A 44 0.44 -0.41 0.20
C THR A 44 0.04 0.56 1.31
N ALA A 45 -1.09 0.29 1.96
CA ALA A 45 -1.50 1.02 3.15
C ALA A 45 -0.46 0.93 4.28
N SER A 46 0.32 -0.16 4.34
CA SER A 46 1.33 -0.35 5.38
C SER A 46 2.45 0.68 5.26
N PHE A 47 2.86 1.00 4.04
CA PHE A 47 3.87 2.04 3.77
C PHE A 47 3.44 3.41 4.32
N CYS A 48 2.17 3.79 4.10
CA CYS A 48 1.66 5.07 4.57
C CYS A 48 1.46 5.11 6.09
N ASN A 49 0.96 4.02 6.66
CA ASN A 49 0.51 3.99 8.05
C ASN A 49 1.62 3.60 9.04
N TRP A 50 2.81 3.21 8.56
CA TRP A 50 3.88 2.70 9.42
C TRP A 50 4.28 3.67 10.52
N PHE A 51 4.48 4.94 10.16
CA PHE A 51 4.86 6.00 11.10
C PHE A 51 3.75 6.36 12.09
N ALA A 52 2.50 5.99 11.82
CA ALA A 52 1.40 6.23 12.75
C ALA A 52 1.54 5.42 14.05
N ILE A 53 2.29 4.30 14.03
CA ILE A 53 2.57 3.52 15.25
C ILE A 53 3.30 4.37 16.28
N GLU A 54 4.30 5.17 15.86
CA GLU A 54 5.11 6.00 16.75
C GLU A 54 4.25 7.01 17.51
N HIS A 55 3.23 7.55 16.86
CA HIS A 55 2.27 8.45 17.50
C HIS A 55 1.30 7.71 18.41
N ALA A 56 0.88 6.50 18.03
CA ALA A 56 -0.08 5.71 18.79
C ALA A 56 0.47 5.18 20.13
N VAL A 57 1.80 4.99 20.25
CA VAL A 57 2.43 4.48 21.47
C VAL A 57 2.66 5.55 22.55
N ILE A 58 2.62 6.83 22.20
CA ILE A 58 2.90 7.93 23.15
C ILE A 58 1.86 7.92 24.29
N GLY A 59 2.35 7.95 25.54
CA GLY A 59 1.51 7.97 26.73
C GLY A 59 0.99 6.60 27.20
N ASN A 60 1.33 5.50 26.50
CA ASN A 60 0.95 4.14 26.89
C ASN A 60 2.07 3.42 27.65
N ILE A 61 1.74 2.29 28.30
CA ILE A 61 2.74 1.44 28.95
C ILE A 61 3.35 0.45 27.96
N VAL A 62 4.57 -0.04 28.24
CA VAL A 62 5.28 -0.99 27.36
C VAL A 62 4.44 -2.22 26.96
N PRO A 63 3.65 -2.84 27.86
CA PRO A 63 2.79 -3.98 27.51
C PRO A 63 1.66 -3.68 26.51
N ASP A 64 1.32 -2.42 26.23
CA ASP A 64 0.25 -2.07 25.28
C ASP A 64 0.72 -2.15 23.82
N PHE A 65 2.03 -2.16 23.58
CA PHE A 65 2.63 -2.17 22.25
C PHE A 65 2.09 -3.29 21.33
N PRO A 66 1.94 -4.55 21.78
CA PRO A 66 1.39 -5.62 20.94
C PRO A 66 -0.05 -5.35 20.49
N VAL A 67 -0.89 -4.76 21.34
CA VAL A 67 -2.30 -4.45 21.01
C VAL A 67 -2.37 -3.30 20.00
N ILE A 68 -1.58 -2.25 20.22
CA ILE A 68 -1.46 -1.11 19.28
C ILE A 68 -1.00 -1.61 17.90
N ASN A 69 0.10 -2.37 17.85
CA ASN A 69 0.65 -2.90 16.61
C ASN A 69 -0.36 -3.80 15.88
N LYS A 70 -1.06 -4.68 16.62
CA LYS A 70 -2.04 -5.58 16.02
C LYS A 70 -3.27 -4.85 15.49
N SER A 71 -3.72 -3.77 16.15
CA SER A 71 -4.87 -2.96 15.72
C SER A 71 -4.66 -2.33 14.34
N MET A 72 -3.41 -2.00 14.00
CA MET A 72 -3.06 -1.42 12.69
C MET A 72 -2.84 -2.48 11.60
N ASN A 73 -2.62 -3.75 12.00
CA ASN A 73 -2.43 -4.92 11.12
C ASN A 73 -1.42 -4.70 9.97
N LEU A 74 -0.34 -3.97 10.24
CA LEU A 74 0.63 -3.55 9.23
C LEU A 74 1.50 -4.71 8.72
N SER A 75 2.02 -4.57 7.51
CA SER A 75 2.83 -5.57 6.81
C SER A 75 4.25 -5.07 6.56
N TYR A 76 5.26 -5.76 7.08
CA TYR A 76 6.67 -5.46 6.76
C TYR A 76 6.93 -5.51 5.26
N ALA A 77 6.56 -6.63 4.60
CA ALA A 77 6.69 -6.74 3.15
C ALA A 77 5.90 -5.67 2.37
N GLY A 78 4.80 -5.16 2.94
CA GLY A 78 4.02 -4.09 2.32
C GLY A 78 4.67 -2.71 2.48
N ASN A 79 5.51 -2.54 3.49
CA ASN A 79 6.29 -1.33 3.75
C ASN A 79 7.62 -1.31 2.99
N ASP A 80 8.22 -2.48 2.73
CA ASP A 80 9.50 -2.58 2.03
C ASP A 80 9.38 -2.54 0.49
N LEU A 81 8.15 -2.67 -0.04
CA LEU A 81 7.78 -2.72 -1.46
C LEU A 81 7.98 -1.39 -2.23
#